data_AF-A0A317XYY7-F1
#
_entry.id   AF-A0A317XYY7-F1
#
_cell.length_a   1.000
_cell.length_b   1.000
_cell.length_c   1.000
_cell.angle_alpha   90.00
_cell.angle_beta   90.00
_cell.angle_gamma   90.00
#
_symmetry.space_group_name_H-M   'P 1'
#
loop_
_entity.id
_entity.type
_entity.pdbx_description
1 polymer ?
#
loop_
_entity_poly.entity_id
_entity_poly.type
_entity_poly.pdbx_seq_one_letter_code
_entity_poly.pdbx_strand_id
1 'polypeptide(L)'
;MAPQALSRSQADFFLRGLTSDPPQRADGRHLLAFRPVELDTGIAAQANGSAQIDLGGTQVYCGIKAEVTNYGDDDDDEDGEAEFQSQDDQDSLGADSQGTGRVKCTVDYSQSLIHSFDSKQLEMLSVSLSSMVNSAFSSRSSPLPLQQLVIIANAKHWTVYIDLVVNSLSGGNLFDAAFASIFSALYDTRIPLTRGVAFEAPATLDAAGNAVSGAFENAQGDLDQMGIKGLLKKKPKSTATPQRKGKNPGRSKIVDFELENSSHAGSLLAGRDELPLCITVNILPASYLLDATVDEEACIPARVQVLASSSARVLAVRTEGSQEIPFKRISEAVQIGSVQAARLAQALIQQLSLVIGDDDEDDEDDEDDPQASGARDTEMELDS
;
A
#
# COMPACT_ATOMS: atom_id res chain seq x y z
N MET A 1 -2.66 -7.65 24.56
CA MET A 1 -4.04 -7.83 24.06
C MET A 1 -4.43 -9.30 24.25
N ALA A 2 -5.16 -9.67 25.31
CA ALA A 2 -5.68 -11.04 25.44
C ALA A 2 -7.21 -11.07 25.44
N PRO A 3 -7.85 -11.99 24.67
CA PRO A 3 -9.28 -12.26 24.69
C PRO A 3 -9.76 -12.80 26.04
N GLN A 4 -8.85 -13.41 26.80
CA GLN A 4 -9.13 -14.02 28.09
C GLN A 4 -8.36 -13.27 29.17
N ALA A 5 -9.07 -12.70 30.14
CA ALA A 5 -8.45 -12.09 31.29
C ALA A 5 -7.65 -13.17 32.05
N LEU A 6 -6.32 -13.14 31.90
CA LEU A 6 -5.43 -14.05 32.61
C LEU A 6 -5.62 -13.88 34.13
N SER A 7 -5.64 -15.01 34.84
CA SER A 7 -5.63 -14.95 36.30
C SER A 7 -4.31 -14.35 36.79
N ARG A 8 -4.32 -13.68 37.95
CA ARG A 8 -3.10 -13.08 38.52
C ARG A 8 -1.97 -14.10 38.68
N SER A 9 -2.31 -15.33 39.07
CA SER A 9 -1.35 -16.43 39.20
C SER A 9 -0.77 -16.89 37.86
N GLN A 10 -1.58 -16.90 36.79
CA GLN A 10 -1.10 -17.22 35.46
C GLN A 10 -0.19 -16.11 34.93
N ALA A 11 -0.58 -14.85 35.08
CA ALA A 11 0.23 -13.73 34.64
C ALA A 11 1.59 -13.69 35.36
N ASP A 12 1.59 -13.92 36.67
CA ASP A 12 2.81 -14.02 37.48
C ASP A 12 3.67 -15.24 37.09
N PHE A 13 3.04 -16.37 36.72
CA PHE A 13 3.76 -17.54 36.20
C PHE A 13 4.48 -17.24 34.88
N PHE A 14 3.79 -16.64 33.90
CA PHE A 14 4.41 -16.25 32.62
C PHE A 14 5.53 -15.23 32.82
N LEU A 15 5.28 -14.18 33.61
CA LEU A 15 6.28 -13.15 33.87
C LEU A 15 7.51 -13.72 34.57
N ARG A 16 7.35 -14.65 35.53
CA ARG A 16 8.48 -15.35 36.17
C ARG A 16 9.25 -16.23 35.19
N GLY A 17 8.58 -16.93 34.28
CA GLY A 17 9.25 -17.73 33.24
C GLY A 17 10.05 -16.86 32.27
N LEU A 18 9.50 -15.72 31.84
CA LEU A 18 10.18 -14.79 30.95
C LEU A 18 11.37 -14.06 31.59
N THR A 19 11.35 -13.92 32.93
CA THR A 19 12.39 -13.23 33.71
C THR A 19 13.36 -14.19 34.42
N SER A 20 13.17 -15.50 34.31
CA SER A 20 14.08 -16.48 34.90
C SER A 20 15.44 -16.47 34.21
N ASP A 21 16.46 -17.01 34.89
CA ASP A 21 17.79 -17.22 34.32
C ASP A 21 18.10 -18.72 34.29
N PRO A 22 18.07 -19.38 33.11
CA PRO A 22 17.77 -18.84 31.78
C PRO A 22 16.26 -18.56 31.57
N PRO A 23 15.89 -17.66 30.64
CA PRO A 23 14.48 -17.36 30.35
C PRO A 23 13.80 -18.54 29.66
N GLN A 24 12.59 -18.85 30.11
CA GLN A 24 11.80 -19.97 29.58
C GLN A 24 10.47 -19.47 29.03
N ARG A 25 10.27 -19.68 27.72
CA ARG A 25 8.97 -19.49 27.05
C ARG A 25 8.18 -20.78 27.08
N ALA A 26 6.84 -20.67 27.01
CA ALA A 26 5.96 -21.83 27.01
C ALA A 26 6.20 -22.77 25.81
N ASP A 27 6.66 -22.23 24.68
CA ASP A 27 6.98 -22.95 23.44
C ASP A 27 8.47 -23.34 23.31
N GLY A 28 9.31 -22.96 24.29
CA GLY A 28 10.74 -23.23 24.26
C GLY A 28 11.56 -22.37 23.30
N ARG A 29 10.98 -21.36 22.65
CA ARG A 29 11.72 -20.45 21.75
C ARG A 29 12.64 -19.50 22.53
N HIS A 30 13.64 -18.96 21.85
CA HIS A 30 14.42 -17.85 22.37
C HIS A 30 13.58 -16.56 22.43
N LEU A 31 13.93 -15.63 23.32
CA LEU A 31 13.18 -14.37 23.52
C LEU A 31 13.14 -13.48 22.26
N LEU A 32 14.16 -13.57 21.41
CA LEU A 32 14.26 -12.79 20.17
C LEU A 32 13.93 -13.61 18.91
N ALA A 33 13.32 -14.78 19.06
CA ALA A 33 12.99 -15.67 17.94
C ALA A 33 11.50 -15.56 17.56
N PHE A 34 11.26 -15.41 16.26
CA PHE A 34 9.93 -15.48 15.65
C PHE A 34 9.46 -16.92 15.50
N ARG A 35 8.15 -17.11 15.36
CA ARG A 35 7.57 -18.39 14.95
C ARG A 35 7.71 -18.54 13.43
N PRO A 36 7.61 -19.76 12.90
CA PRO A 36 7.50 -19.95 11.46
C PRO A 36 6.33 -19.12 10.91
N VAL A 37 6.59 -18.43 9.80
CA VAL A 37 5.59 -17.63 9.07
C VAL A 37 5.27 -18.39 7.80
N GLU A 38 4.00 -18.71 7.61
CA GLU A 38 3.49 -19.25 6.35
C GLU A 38 2.89 -18.10 5.55
N LEU A 39 3.21 -18.05 4.26
CA LEU A 39 2.88 -16.95 3.38
C LEU A 39 2.45 -17.47 2.02
N ASP A 40 1.27 -17.03 1.59
CA ASP A 40 0.70 -17.31 0.28
C ASP A 40 0.34 -15.99 -0.41
N THR A 41 0.76 -15.79 -1.65
CA THR A 41 0.39 -14.63 -2.50
C THR A 41 -0.57 -15.04 -3.62
N GLY A 42 -1.21 -14.08 -4.28
CA GLY A 42 -2.04 -14.36 -5.46
C GLY A 42 -3.37 -15.09 -5.18
N ILE A 43 -3.87 -15.03 -3.95
CA ILE A 43 -5.08 -15.77 -3.52
C ILE A 43 -6.37 -15.19 -4.13
N ALA A 44 -6.44 -13.88 -4.31
CA ALA A 44 -7.57 -13.23 -4.95
C ALA A 44 -7.23 -12.73 -6.35
N ALA A 45 -7.70 -13.48 -7.36
CA ALA A 45 -7.55 -13.13 -8.77
C ALA A 45 -8.20 -11.79 -9.18
N GLN A 46 -9.14 -11.26 -8.38
CA GLN A 46 -9.81 -9.98 -8.65
C GLN A 46 -9.05 -8.77 -8.06
N ALA A 47 -8.09 -9.01 -7.17
CA ALA A 47 -7.29 -7.96 -6.57
C ALA A 47 -6.05 -7.66 -7.42
N ASN A 48 -5.55 -6.43 -7.37
CA ASN A 48 -4.29 -6.06 -8.03
C ASN A 48 -3.07 -6.74 -7.38
N GLY A 49 -3.18 -7.06 -6.10
CA GLY A 49 -2.23 -7.86 -5.33
C GLY A 49 -2.96 -8.45 -4.12
N SER A 50 -2.56 -9.64 -3.70
CA SER A 50 -3.16 -10.27 -2.52
C SER A 50 -2.16 -11.15 -1.79
N ALA A 51 -2.30 -11.23 -0.47
CA ALA A 51 -1.49 -12.12 0.35
C ALA A 51 -2.27 -12.61 1.58
N GLN A 52 -1.96 -13.81 2.02
CA GLN A 52 -2.37 -14.35 3.30
C GLN A 52 -1.14 -14.77 4.08
N ILE A 53 -1.15 -14.45 5.36
CA ILE A 53 -0.10 -14.85 6.30
C ILE A 53 -0.73 -15.61 7.46
N ASP A 54 -0.10 -16.73 7.82
CA ASP A 54 -0.30 -17.39 9.11
C ASP A 54 0.97 -17.25 9.96
N LEU A 55 0.84 -16.44 11.02
CA LEU A 55 1.83 -16.31 12.07
C LEU A 55 1.39 -17.17 13.26
N GLY A 56 1.52 -18.50 13.11
CA GLY A 56 1.28 -19.50 14.16
C GLY A 56 0.00 -19.26 14.96
N GLY A 57 -1.13 -19.17 14.25
CA GLY A 57 -2.47 -18.95 14.82
C GLY A 57 -2.99 -17.52 14.71
N THR A 58 -2.18 -16.57 14.25
CA THR A 58 -2.64 -15.24 13.81
C THR A 58 -2.70 -15.25 12.30
N GLN A 59 -3.91 -15.23 11.75
CA GLN A 59 -4.15 -15.29 10.31
C GLN A 59 -4.69 -13.96 9.82
N VAL A 60 -3.97 -13.36 8.88
CA VAL A 60 -4.33 -12.08 8.27
C VAL A 60 -4.34 -12.25 6.76
N TYR A 61 -5.41 -11.77 6.14
CA TYR A 61 -5.57 -11.68 4.71
C TYR A 61 -5.49 -10.21 4.30
N CYS A 62 -4.74 -9.91 3.24
CA CYS A 62 -4.58 -8.58 2.67
C CYS A 62 -4.95 -8.61 1.20
N GLY A 63 -5.90 -7.77 0.79
CA GLY A 63 -6.24 -7.50 -0.60
C GLY A 63 -5.86 -6.08 -0.97
N ILE A 64 -5.33 -5.88 -2.17
CA ILE A 64 -4.97 -4.55 -2.68
C ILE A 64 -5.74 -4.28 -3.95
N LYS A 65 -6.37 -3.11 -3.99
CA LYS A 65 -7.16 -2.64 -5.12
C LYS A 65 -6.71 -1.24 -5.52
N ALA A 66 -6.40 -1.05 -6.80
CA ALA A 66 -6.06 0.26 -7.34
C ALA A 66 -7.27 0.85 -8.09
N GLU A 67 -7.69 2.05 -7.70
CA GLU A 67 -8.76 2.79 -8.40
C GLU A 67 -8.27 4.15 -8.85
N VAL A 68 -8.89 4.70 -9.89
CA VAL A 68 -8.57 6.05 -10.38
C VAL A 68 -9.46 7.07 -9.69
N THR A 69 -8.84 8.02 -9.00
CA THR A 69 -9.51 9.10 -8.27
C THR A 69 -9.07 10.45 -8.82
N ASN A 70 -9.96 11.45 -8.80
CA ASN A 70 -9.61 12.81 -9.16
C ASN A 70 -9.09 13.59 -7.95
N TYR A 71 -8.22 14.57 -8.18
CA TYR A 71 -7.84 15.51 -7.13
C TYR A 71 -9.02 16.44 -6.79
N GLY A 72 -9.39 16.54 -5.51
CA GLY A 72 -10.49 17.37 -5.03
C GLY A 72 -11.85 16.67 -4.89
N ASP A 73 -11.94 15.38 -5.20
CA ASP A 73 -13.16 14.57 -4.98
C ASP A 73 -13.15 13.86 -3.61
N ASP A 74 -12.02 13.85 -2.91
CA ASP A 74 -11.91 13.28 -1.56
C ASP A 74 -12.29 14.34 -0.51
N ASP A 75 -13.28 14.04 0.34
CA ASP A 75 -13.69 14.90 1.46
C ASP A 75 -12.55 15.13 2.50
N ASP A 76 -11.48 14.32 2.45
CA ASP A 76 -10.29 14.44 3.29
C ASP A 76 -9.28 15.51 2.78
N ASP A 77 -9.54 16.16 1.63
CA ASP A 77 -8.68 17.23 1.10
C ASP A 77 -8.73 18.54 1.93
N GLU A 78 -9.59 18.62 2.96
CA GLU A 78 -9.61 19.74 3.92
C GLU A 78 -8.37 19.77 4.85
N ASP A 79 -7.67 18.64 5.03
CA ASP A 79 -6.48 18.57 5.90
C ASP A 79 -5.24 19.25 5.28
N GLY A 80 -5.25 19.51 3.97
CA GLY A 80 -4.19 20.23 3.26
C GLY A 80 -4.17 21.74 3.53
N GLU A 81 -5.21 22.30 4.15
CA GLU A 81 -5.30 23.73 4.48
C GLU A 81 -5.11 24.04 5.98
N ALA A 82 -4.85 23.03 6.82
CA ALA A 82 -4.70 23.19 8.27
C ALA A 82 -3.25 23.09 8.80
N GLU A 83 -2.23 23.20 7.94
CA GLU A 83 -0.89 23.53 8.42
C GLU A 83 -0.88 24.97 8.93
N PHE A 84 -0.70 25.14 10.24
CA PHE A 84 -0.54 26.43 10.93
C PHE A 84 0.52 27.28 10.20
N GLN A 85 0.06 28.27 9.43
CA GLN A 85 0.91 29.19 8.68
C GLN A 85 1.67 30.10 9.66
N SER A 86 2.87 29.69 10.08
CA SER A 86 3.84 30.65 10.60
C SER A 86 4.28 31.57 9.46
N GLN A 87 4.27 32.87 9.73
CA GLN A 87 4.31 33.96 8.75
C GLN A 87 5.63 34.10 7.97
N ASP A 88 6.59 33.19 8.17
CA ASP A 88 7.98 33.32 7.70
C ASP A 88 8.37 32.36 6.56
N ASP A 89 7.53 31.41 6.14
CA ASP A 89 7.87 30.39 5.13
C ASP A 89 7.30 30.65 3.71
N GLN A 90 6.98 31.91 3.38
CA GLN A 90 6.23 32.25 2.16
C GLN A 90 7.04 32.18 0.84
N ASP A 91 8.36 32.01 0.88
CA ASP A 91 9.21 32.13 -0.33
C ASP A 91 9.91 30.83 -0.79
N SER A 92 9.55 29.64 -0.27
CA SER A 92 10.18 28.38 -0.75
C SER A 92 9.28 27.15 -0.89
N LEU A 93 7.96 27.22 -0.66
CA LEU A 93 7.08 26.03 -0.64
C LEU A 93 5.97 26.05 -1.71
N GLY A 94 6.21 26.69 -2.86
CA GLY A 94 5.27 26.69 -3.99
C GLY A 94 5.35 25.46 -4.92
N ALA A 95 6.16 24.44 -4.58
CA ALA A 95 6.51 23.33 -5.48
C ALA A 95 6.00 21.94 -5.07
N ASP A 96 5.61 21.74 -3.80
CA ASP A 96 5.32 20.41 -3.25
C ASP A 96 3.82 20.01 -3.22
N SER A 97 2.90 20.89 -3.65
CA SER A 97 1.51 20.46 -3.89
C SER A 97 1.34 19.83 -5.29
N GLN A 98 2.36 19.16 -5.81
CA GLN A 98 2.16 18.25 -6.94
C GLN A 98 1.39 17.06 -6.37
N GLY A 99 0.14 16.89 -6.80
CA GLY A 99 -0.68 15.78 -6.35
C GLY A 99 0.12 14.47 -6.48
N THR A 100 0.29 13.77 -5.36
CA THR A 100 0.87 12.43 -5.32
C THR A 100 -0.24 11.39 -5.38
N GLY A 101 0.10 10.12 -5.63
CA GLY A 101 -0.83 9.03 -5.34
C GLY A 101 -1.18 8.96 -3.86
N ARG A 102 -2.29 8.29 -3.54
CA ARG A 102 -2.77 8.07 -2.18
C ARG A 102 -2.86 6.59 -1.87
N VAL A 103 -2.62 6.25 -0.61
CA VAL A 103 -2.81 4.90 -0.07
C VAL A 103 -3.81 5.02 1.07
N LYS A 104 -4.89 4.24 1.04
CA LYS A 104 -5.93 4.20 2.07
C LYS A 104 -6.01 2.78 2.62
N CYS A 105 -5.99 2.64 3.94
CA CYS A 105 -6.04 1.33 4.61
C CYS A 105 -7.34 1.16 5.39
N THR A 106 -8.07 0.08 5.07
CA THR A 106 -9.25 -0.38 5.83
C THR A 106 -8.92 -1.69 6.53
N VAL A 107 -9.48 -1.88 7.73
CA VAL A 107 -9.17 -3.03 8.58
C VAL A 107 -10.46 -3.59 9.12
N ASP A 108 -10.77 -4.81 8.69
CA ASP A 108 -11.95 -5.57 9.07
C ASP A 108 -11.57 -6.84 9.84
N TYR A 109 -12.49 -7.28 10.71
CA TYR A 109 -12.34 -8.50 11.49
C TYR A 109 -13.38 -9.52 11.06
N SER A 110 -12.95 -10.77 10.93
CA SER A 110 -13.86 -11.89 10.69
C SER A 110 -14.87 -12.03 11.84
N GLN A 111 -16.09 -12.43 11.49
CA GLN A 111 -17.20 -12.63 12.44
C GLN A 111 -16.85 -13.66 13.53
N SER A 112 -15.96 -14.61 13.24
CA SER A 112 -15.48 -15.60 14.21
C SER A 112 -14.76 -14.96 15.40
N LEU A 113 -14.13 -13.79 15.22
CA LEU A 113 -13.42 -13.07 16.29
C LEU A 113 -14.36 -12.30 17.20
N ILE A 114 -15.53 -11.89 16.70
CA ILE A 114 -16.50 -11.07 17.43
C ILE A 114 -17.08 -11.81 18.64
N HIS A 115 -17.10 -13.15 18.62
CA HIS A 115 -17.51 -13.95 19.77
C HIS A 115 -16.41 -14.11 20.84
N SER A 116 -15.15 -13.97 20.45
CA SER A 116 -14.00 -14.17 21.34
C SER A 116 -13.46 -12.86 21.92
N PHE A 117 -13.72 -11.74 21.26
CA PHE A 117 -13.22 -10.40 21.62
C PHE A 117 -14.36 -9.39 21.77
N ASP A 118 -14.15 -8.41 22.63
CA ASP A 118 -15.08 -7.28 22.78
C ASP A 118 -15.04 -6.39 21.53
N SER A 119 -16.21 -5.99 21.02
CA SER A 119 -16.32 -5.23 19.78
C SER A 119 -15.61 -3.88 19.86
N LYS A 120 -15.65 -3.23 21.03
CA LYS A 120 -14.97 -1.94 21.25
C LYS A 120 -13.45 -2.06 21.18
N GLN A 121 -12.90 -3.19 21.63
CA GLN A 121 -11.46 -3.44 21.54
C GLN A 121 -11.06 -3.65 20.08
N LEU A 122 -11.85 -4.42 19.31
CA LEU A 122 -11.62 -4.60 17.88
C LEU A 122 -11.68 -3.28 17.11
N GLU A 123 -12.66 -2.41 17.40
CA GLU A 123 -12.79 -1.09 16.77
C GLU A 123 -11.60 -0.16 17.11
N MET A 124 -11.14 -0.17 18.37
CA MET A 124 -9.93 0.59 18.75
C MET A 124 -8.69 0.08 18.00
N LEU A 125 -8.59 -1.23 17.79
CA LEU A 125 -7.48 -1.85 17.09
C LEU A 125 -7.52 -1.57 15.59
N SER A 126 -8.68 -1.60 14.93
CA SER A 126 -8.77 -1.23 13.51
C SER A 126 -8.34 0.23 13.31
N VAL A 127 -8.86 1.16 14.11
CA VAL A 127 -8.46 2.57 14.04
C VAL A 127 -6.95 2.73 14.27
N SER A 128 -6.40 2.01 15.25
CA SER A 128 -4.97 2.03 15.53
C SER A 128 -4.12 1.50 14.37
N LEU A 129 -4.53 0.40 13.74
CA LEU A 129 -3.80 -0.22 12.62
C LEU A 129 -3.91 0.65 11.37
N SER A 130 -5.10 1.11 11.02
CA SER A 130 -5.34 2.01 9.89
C SER A 130 -4.54 3.30 10.01
N SER A 131 -4.54 3.94 11.19
CA SER A 131 -3.76 5.16 11.43
C SER A 131 -2.25 4.92 11.27
N MET A 132 -1.76 3.78 11.73
CA MET A 132 -0.34 3.41 11.63
C MET A 132 0.08 3.14 10.18
N VAL A 133 -0.76 2.46 9.40
CA VAL A 133 -0.53 2.22 7.97
C VAL A 133 -0.60 3.53 7.18
N ASN A 134 -1.62 4.36 7.41
CA ASN A 134 -1.76 5.66 6.73
C ASN A 134 -0.57 6.59 7.04
N SER A 135 -0.07 6.59 8.28
CA SER A 135 1.14 7.33 8.66
C SER A 135 2.41 6.80 7.99
N ALA A 136 2.52 5.48 7.79
CA ALA A 136 3.65 4.86 7.09
C ALA A 136 3.69 5.23 5.60
N PHE A 137 2.53 5.38 4.96
CA PHE A 137 2.40 5.69 3.53
C PHE A 137 2.06 7.16 3.23
N SER A 138 2.27 8.08 4.18
CA SER A 138 2.06 9.52 3.98
C SER A 138 3.09 10.11 3.01
N SER A 139 2.74 11.18 2.27
CA SER A 139 3.56 11.74 1.18
C SER A 139 4.99 12.14 1.55
N ARG A 140 5.26 12.44 2.83
CA ARG A 140 6.60 12.82 3.34
C ARG A 140 7.45 11.62 3.80
N SER A 141 6.81 10.51 4.18
CA SER A 141 7.45 9.35 4.83
C SER A 141 7.34 8.05 4.02
N SER A 142 6.56 8.05 2.92
CA SER A 142 6.33 6.88 2.10
C SER A 142 7.65 6.33 1.55
N PRO A 143 7.95 5.04 1.77
CA PRO A 143 9.08 4.38 1.11
C PRO A 143 8.82 4.12 -0.38
N LEU A 144 7.56 4.12 -0.80
CA LEU A 144 7.18 4.01 -2.20
C LEU A 144 7.20 5.39 -2.87
N PRO A 145 7.76 5.52 -4.09
CA PRO A 145 7.68 6.74 -4.87
C PRO A 145 6.23 6.95 -5.36
N LEU A 146 5.42 7.66 -4.58
CA LEU A 146 4.00 7.92 -4.88
C LEU A 146 3.77 8.73 -6.16
N GLN A 147 4.83 9.29 -6.74
CA GLN A 147 4.78 9.94 -8.05
C GLN A 147 4.45 8.94 -9.18
N GLN A 148 4.80 7.65 -9.03
CA GLN A 148 4.48 6.62 -10.03
C GLN A 148 2.97 6.36 -10.17
N LEU A 149 2.20 6.75 -9.15
CA LEU A 149 0.74 6.59 -9.10
C LEU A 149 0.01 7.76 -9.76
N VAL A 150 0.71 8.78 -10.25
CA VAL A 150 0.08 9.94 -10.90
C VAL A 150 -0.18 9.63 -12.37
N ILE A 151 -1.44 9.71 -12.79
CA ILE A 151 -1.84 9.49 -14.19
C ILE A 151 -1.80 10.82 -14.94
N ILE A 152 -2.54 11.81 -14.44
CA ILE A 152 -2.59 13.16 -14.97
C ILE A 152 -2.29 14.12 -13.82
N ALA A 153 -1.18 14.84 -13.92
CA ALA A 153 -0.74 15.78 -12.89
C ALA A 153 -1.87 16.73 -12.46
N ASN A 154 -2.18 16.72 -11.16
CA ASN A 154 -3.23 17.53 -10.52
C ASN A 154 -4.65 17.35 -11.11
N ALA A 155 -4.92 16.25 -11.83
CA ALA A 155 -6.26 15.89 -12.27
C ALA A 155 -6.66 14.47 -11.86
N LYS A 156 -5.87 13.44 -12.20
CA LYS A 156 -6.19 12.03 -11.94
C LYS A 156 -4.99 11.28 -11.35
N HIS A 157 -5.23 10.44 -10.36
CA HIS A 157 -4.22 9.59 -9.73
C HIS A 157 -4.78 8.22 -9.36
N TRP A 158 -3.88 7.25 -9.18
CA TRP A 158 -4.18 5.97 -8.58
C TRP A 158 -4.27 6.13 -7.06
N THR A 159 -5.41 5.72 -6.52
CA THR A 159 -5.63 5.50 -5.09
C THR A 159 -5.54 4.01 -4.84
N VAL A 160 -4.59 3.61 -4.01
CA VAL A 160 -4.39 2.21 -3.62
C VAL A 160 -5.15 1.97 -2.32
N TYR A 161 -6.18 1.14 -2.39
CA TYR A 161 -6.92 0.65 -1.24
C TYR A 161 -6.29 -0.65 -0.75
N ILE A 162 -5.90 -0.67 0.52
CA ILE A 162 -5.39 -1.83 1.23
C ILE A 162 -6.52 -2.29 2.15
N ASP A 163 -7.08 -3.45 1.86
CA ASP A 163 -8.14 -4.06 2.64
C ASP A 163 -7.56 -5.22 3.44
N LEU A 164 -7.48 -5.05 4.76
CA LEU A 164 -6.98 -6.07 5.68
C LEU A 164 -8.15 -6.76 6.36
N VAL A 165 -8.19 -8.09 6.27
CA VAL A 165 -9.17 -8.93 6.97
C VAL A 165 -8.43 -9.84 7.93
N VAL A 166 -8.67 -9.65 9.22
CA VAL A 166 -8.10 -10.50 10.26
C VAL A 166 -9.03 -11.68 10.50
N ASN A 167 -8.54 -12.89 10.19
CA ASN A 167 -9.30 -14.12 10.34
C ASN A 167 -9.16 -14.73 11.72
N SER A 168 -7.93 -14.74 12.25
CA SER A 168 -7.61 -15.32 13.56
C SER A 168 -6.64 -14.43 14.34
N LEU A 169 -6.86 -14.31 15.65
CA LEU A 169 -6.02 -13.56 16.60
C LEU A 169 -5.50 -14.46 17.75
N SER A 170 -5.65 -15.77 17.63
CA SER A 170 -5.26 -16.71 18.68
C SER A 170 -3.75 -16.76 18.92
N GLY A 171 -2.94 -16.33 17.93
CA GLY A 171 -1.49 -16.32 18.02
C GLY A 171 -0.89 -15.04 18.64
N GLY A 172 -1.61 -13.92 18.70
CA GLY A 172 -1.06 -12.63 19.13
C GLY A 172 -0.15 -11.98 18.08
N ASN A 173 0.54 -10.90 18.44
CA ASN A 173 1.42 -10.13 17.54
C ASN A 173 0.76 -9.69 16.22
N LEU A 174 -0.47 -9.15 16.31
CA LEU A 174 -1.27 -8.73 15.16
C LEU A 174 -0.55 -7.74 14.24
N PHE A 175 0.10 -6.72 14.80
CA PHE A 175 0.71 -5.65 14.02
C PHE A 175 1.79 -6.16 13.07
N ASP A 176 2.59 -7.11 13.51
CA ASP A 176 3.68 -7.68 12.71
C ASP A 176 3.12 -8.53 11.56
N ALA A 177 2.16 -9.43 11.87
CA ALA A 177 1.47 -10.22 10.87
C ALA A 177 0.74 -9.34 9.84
N ALA A 178 0.10 -8.26 10.28
CA ALA A 178 -0.58 -7.32 9.40
C ALA A 178 0.41 -6.61 8.48
N PHE A 179 1.49 -6.02 9.00
CA PHE A 179 2.48 -5.34 8.15
C PHE A 179 3.23 -6.31 7.23
N ALA A 180 3.49 -7.55 7.65
CA ALA A 180 4.03 -8.59 6.78
C ALA A 180 3.05 -8.93 5.64
N SER A 181 1.73 -8.96 5.91
CA SER A 181 0.73 -9.26 4.88
C SER A 181 0.60 -8.11 3.88
N ILE A 182 0.63 -6.86 4.36
CA ILE A 182 0.65 -5.66 3.52
C ILE A 182 1.91 -5.65 2.66
N PHE A 183 3.08 -5.93 3.26
CA PHE A 183 4.36 -5.98 2.55
C PHE A 183 4.29 -6.96 1.37
N SER A 184 3.76 -8.15 1.63
CA SER A 184 3.74 -9.23 0.65
C SER A 184 2.69 -9.00 -0.43
N ALA A 185 1.51 -8.49 -0.07
CA ALA A 185 0.50 -8.10 -1.05
C ALA A 185 0.98 -6.93 -1.93
N LEU A 186 1.66 -5.92 -1.35
CA LEU A 186 2.21 -4.79 -2.10
C LEU A 186 3.35 -5.22 -3.02
N TYR A 187 4.13 -6.22 -2.62
CA TYR A 187 5.21 -6.77 -3.44
C TYR A 187 4.67 -7.44 -4.72
N ASP A 188 3.53 -8.13 -4.60
CA ASP A 188 2.81 -8.78 -5.70
C ASP A 188 1.92 -7.81 -6.52
N THR A 189 1.71 -6.58 -6.03
CA THR A 189 0.76 -5.65 -6.67
C THR A 189 1.19 -5.22 -8.07
N ARG A 190 0.32 -5.50 -9.05
CA ARG A 190 0.46 -5.06 -10.45
C ARG A 190 -0.56 -3.97 -10.76
N ILE A 191 -0.06 -2.81 -11.20
CA ILE A 191 -0.89 -1.66 -11.61
C ILE A 191 -0.88 -1.55 -13.14
N PRO A 192 -2.02 -1.36 -13.79
CA PRO A 192 -2.07 -1.22 -15.24
C PRO A 192 -1.41 0.08 -15.72
N LEU A 193 -0.66 -0.03 -16.82
CA LEU A 193 -0.02 1.12 -17.44
C LEU A 193 -1.05 2.05 -18.10
N THR A 194 -0.83 3.35 -17.95
CA THR A 194 -1.72 4.39 -18.47
C THR A 194 -0.99 5.26 -19.48
N ARG A 195 -1.67 5.60 -20.58
CA ARG A 195 -1.20 6.53 -21.60
C ARG A 195 -2.07 7.77 -21.64
N GLY A 196 -1.46 8.94 -21.46
CA GLY A 196 -2.17 10.21 -21.57
C GLY A 196 -2.65 10.49 -23.00
N VAL A 197 -3.95 10.70 -23.16
CA VAL A 197 -4.59 11.12 -24.40
C VAL A 197 -4.86 12.62 -24.34
N ALA A 198 -4.34 13.33 -25.33
CA ALA A 198 -4.59 14.76 -25.49
C ALA A 198 -5.61 14.98 -26.60
N PHE A 199 -6.73 15.64 -26.28
CA PHE A 199 -7.72 16.01 -27.27
C PHE A 199 -7.33 17.34 -27.92
N GLU A 200 -6.95 17.30 -29.19
CA GLU A 200 -6.81 18.50 -30.01
C GLU A 200 -8.13 18.74 -30.74
N ALA A 201 -8.85 19.78 -30.35
CA ALA A 201 -10.09 20.15 -31.03
C ALA A 201 -9.77 20.48 -32.50
N PRO A 202 -10.50 19.92 -33.48
CA PRO A 202 -10.26 20.24 -34.88
C PRO A 202 -10.45 21.74 -35.09
N ALA A 203 -9.50 22.39 -35.77
CA ALA A 203 -9.59 23.80 -36.08
C ALA A 203 -10.78 24.05 -37.01
N THR A 204 -11.73 24.89 -36.60
CA THR A 204 -12.81 25.34 -37.46
C THR A 204 -12.29 26.49 -38.31
N LEU A 205 -12.46 26.41 -39.63
CA LEU A 205 -12.07 27.49 -40.54
C LEU A 205 -13.18 28.54 -40.56
N ASP A 206 -12.83 29.83 -40.39
CA ASP A 206 -13.78 30.91 -40.65
C ASP A 206 -14.10 31.04 -42.15
N ALA A 207 -15.14 31.80 -42.50
CA ALA A 207 -15.50 32.10 -43.90
C ALA A 207 -14.39 32.85 -44.68
N ALA A 208 -13.33 33.31 -44.01
CA ALA A 208 -12.16 33.97 -44.58
C ALA A 208 -10.94 33.03 -44.71
N GLY A 209 -11.08 31.73 -44.38
CA GLY A 209 -10.02 30.72 -44.49
C GLY A 209 -8.98 30.73 -43.38
N ASN A 210 -9.19 31.47 -42.28
CA ASN A 210 -8.31 31.43 -41.11
C ASN A 210 -8.74 30.33 -40.13
N ALA A 211 -7.75 29.62 -39.58
CA ALA A 211 -7.97 28.61 -38.56
C ALA A 211 -8.37 29.27 -37.22
N VAL A 212 -9.63 29.10 -36.84
CA VAL A 212 -10.15 29.47 -35.52
C VAL A 212 -10.07 28.24 -34.63
N SER A 213 -9.23 28.29 -33.61
CA SER A 213 -9.07 27.18 -32.67
C SER A 213 -10.24 27.16 -31.69
N GLY A 214 -11.10 26.13 -31.75
CA GLY A 214 -11.85 25.66 -30.58
C GLY A 214 -13.28 26.16 -30.39
N ALA A 215 -14.09 26.30 -31.44
CA ALA A 215 -15.54 26.37 -31.27
C ALA A 215 -16.30 25.83 -32.48
N PHE A 216 -17.23 24.93 -32.23
CA PHE A 216 -18.32 24.63 -33.15
C PHE A 216 -19.43 25.65 -32.89
N GLU A 217 -19.97 26.28 -33.94
CA GLU A 217 -21.19 27.08 -33.84
C GLU A 217 -22.38 26.13 -33.67
N ASN A 218 -23.18 26.33 -32.61
CA ASN A 218 -24.51 25.74 -32.55
C ASN A 218 -25.43 26.41 -33.59
N ALA A 219 -26.56 25.78 -33.94
CA ALA A 219 -27.54 26.33 -34.88
C ALA A 219 -28.11 27.73 -34.51
N GLN A 220 -27.84 28.21 -33.29
CA GLN A 220 -28.18 29.54 -32.79
C GLN A 220 -27.04 30.58 -32.87
N GLY A 221 -25.83 30.20 -33.32
CA GLY A 221 -24.67 31.11 -33.40
C GLY A 221 -23.93 31.35 -32.08
N ASP A 222 -24.26 30.61 -31.02
CA ASP A 222 -23.52 30.64 -29.75
C ASP A 222 -22.31 29.70 -29.83
N LEU A 223 -21.12 30.24 -29.46
CA LEU A 223 -19.88 29.48 -29.31
C LEU A 223 -19.98 28.60 -28.05
N ASP A 224 -20.43 27.36 -28.21
CA ASP A 224 -20.40 26.39 -27.12
C ASP A 224 -19.07 25.61 -27.14
N GLN A 225 -18.21 25.96 -26.19
CA GLN A 225 -17.06 25.16 -25.84
C GLN A 225 -17.58 23.88 -25.18
N MET A 226 -17.60 22.76 -25.94
CA MET A 226 -18.16 21.48 -25.52
C MET A 226 -17.84 21.15 -24.06
N GLY A 227 -18.89 20.98 -23.23
CA GLY A 227 -18.99 20.09 -22.07
C GLY A 227 -17.93 20.08 -20.95
N ILE A 228 -16.76 20.70 -21.07
CA ILE A 228 -15.61 20.56 -20.17
C ILE A 228 -15.56 21.75 -19.20
N LYS A 229 -16.73 22.28 -18.81
CA LYS A 229 -16.83 23.40 -17.86
C LYS A 229 -16.36 23.03 -16.44
N GLY A 230 -16.27 21.73 -16.11
CA GLY A 230 -15.86 21.24 -14.79
C GLY A 230 -14.34 21.18 -14.55
N LEU A 231 -13.50 21.05 -15.58
CA LEU A 231 -12.05 20.81 -15.41
C LEU A 231 -11.16 22.05 -15.53
N LEU A 232 -11.74 23.23 -15.83
CA LEU A 232 -11.00 24.50 -15.84
C LEU A 232 -11.45 25.35 -14.65
N LYS A 233 -10.81 25.13 -13.49
CA LYS A 233 -10.96 25.98 -12.29
C LYS A 233 -10.74 27.44 -12.70
N LYS A 234 -11.80 28.24 -12.62
CA LYS A 234 -11.89 29.63 -13.06
C LYS A 234 -11.01 30.51 -12.16
N LYS A 235 -9.83 30.96 -12.61
CA LYS A 235 -9.11 32.04 -11.91
C LYS A 235 -9.95 33.32 -11.96
N PRO A 236 -10.05 34.09 -10.87
CA PRO A 236 -10.81 35.34 -10.85
C PRO A 236 -10.16 36.38 -11.78
N LYS A 237 -11.02 37.09 -12.51
CA LYS A 237 -10.65 38.04 -13.56
C LYS A 237 -10.17 39.36 -12.92
N SER A 238 -8.87 39.56 -12.78
CA SER A 238 -8.32 40.90 -12.52
C SER A 238 -8.31 41.70 -13.82
N THR A 239 -8.97 42.85 -13.82
CA THR A 239 -9.04 43.80 -14.93
C THR A 239 -7.68 44.43 -15.22
N ALA A 240 -6.99 44.00 -16.28
CA ALA A 240 -5.89 44.75 -16.89
C ALA A 240 -5.74 44.43 -18.39
N THR A 241 -5.33 45.46 -19.12
CA THR A 241 -5.19 45.72 -20.57
C THR A 241 -4.51 44.60 -21.41
N PRO A 242 -4.87 44.41 -22.70
CA PRO A 242 -4.33 43.31 -23.51
C PRO A 242 -2.95 43.64 -24.07
N GLN A 243 -1.91 42.95 -23.59
CA GLN A 243 -0.61 42.87 -24.26
C GLN A 243 -0.51 41.57 -25.08
N ARG A 244 -0.23 41.71 -26.38
CA ARG A 244 0.11 40.62 -27.31
C ARG A 244 1.38 39.91 -26.82
N LYS A 245 1.25 38.69 -26.30
CA LYS A 245 2.37 37.74 -26.13
C LYS A 245 2.23 36.62 -27.16
N GLY A 246 3.35 36.31 -27.83
CA GLY A 246 3.44 35.30 -28.87
C GLY A 246 2.92 33.95 -28.40
N LYS A 247 2.09 33.31 -29.24
CA LYS A 247 1.69 31.92 -29.13
C LYS A 247 2.95 31.04 -29.31
N ASN A 248 3.43 30.43 -28.23
CA ASN A 248 4.14 29.17 -28.37
C ASN A 248 3.13 28.13 -28.92
N PRO A 249 3.50 27.29 -29.90
CA PRO A 249 2.61 26.23 -30.36
C PRO A 249 2.34 25.30 -29.18
N GLY A 250 1.06 24.98 -29.01
CA GLY A 250 0.47 24.44 -27.80
C GLY A 250 1.09 23.10 -27.42
N ARG A 251 1.57 23.02 -26.19
CA ARG A 251 1.71 21.73 -25.49
C ARG A 251 0.28 21.19 -25.36
N SER A 252 -0.07 20.19 -26.17
CA SER A 252 -1.38 19.54 -26.15
C SER A 252 -1.67 19.10 -24.71
N LYS A 253 -2.70 19.67 -24.11
CA LYS A 253 -3.04 19.40 -22.70
C LYS A 253 -3.65 18.00 -22.67
N ILE A 254 -3.01 17.07 -21.98
CA ILE A 254 -3.57 15.73 -21.74
C ILE A 254 -4.89 15.93 -20.99
N VAL A 255 -5.98 15.43 -21.58
CA VAL A 255 -7.34 15.60 -21.05
C VAL A 255 -7.83 14.30 -20.45
N ASP A 256 -7.38 13.16 -20.99
CA ASP A 256 -7.78 11.83 -20.55
C ASP A 256 -6.65 10.81 -20.61
N PHE A 257 -6.92 9.56 -20.26
CA PHE A 257 -5.95 8.46 -20.37
C PHE A 257 -6.60 7.19 -20.92
N GLU A 258 -5.78 6.35 -21.55
CA GLU A 258 -6.13 5.00 -21.98
C GLU A 258 -5.27 3.99 -21.22
N LEU A 259 -5.77 2.76 -21.06
CA LEU A 259 -4.99 1.65 -20.54
C LEU A 259 -4.21 1.01 -21.70
N GLU A 260 -2.90 0.81 -21.54
CA GLU A 260 -2.06 0.26 -22.62
C GLU A 260 -2.26 -1.27 -22.76
N ASN A 261 -2.48 -1.98 -21.65
CA ASN A 261 -2.66 -3.42 -21.63
C ASN A 261 -4.01 -3.77 -20.99
N SER A 262 -4.89 -4.41 -21.76
CA SER A 262 -6.19 -4.92 -21.29
C SER A 262 -6.13 -6.34 -20.72
N SER A 263 -4.98 -7.03 -20.87
CA SER A 263 -4.68 -8.33 -20.27
C SER A 263 -3.79 -8.16 -19.04
N HIS A 264 -3.71 -9.17 -18.17
CA HIS A 264 -3.09 -9.23 -16.84
C HIS A 264 -1.65 -8.69 -16.67
N ALA A 265 -1.02 -8.16 -17.73
CA ALA A 265 0.28 -7.51 -17.74
C ALA A 265 0.22 -6.06 -17.19
N GLY A 266 0.02 -5.94 -15.87
CA GLY A 266 0.32 -4.70 -15.14
C GLY A 266 1.80 -4.59 -14.79
N SER A 267 2.31 -3.37 -14.61
CA SER A 267 3.67 -3.15 -14.12
C SER A 267 3.73 -3.29 -12.59
N LEU A 268 4.79 -3.89 -12.09
CA LEU A 268 5.09 -3.95 -10.65
C LEU A 268 5.48 -2.59 -10.11
N LEU A 269 5.17 -2.35 -8.83
CA LEU A 269 5.52 -1.10 -8.14
C LEU A 269 7.04 -0.95 -8.00
N ALA A 270 7.56 0.22 -8.38
CA ALA A 270 8.94 0.59 -8.09
C ALA A 270 9.12 0.83 -6.58
N GLY A 271 10.27 0.42 -6.03
CA GLY A 271 10.58 0.58 -4.60
C GLY A 271 10.01 -0.50 -3.69
N ARG A 272 9.56 -1.64 -4.24
CA ARG A 272 9.01 -2.78 -3.48
C ARG A 272 9.94 -3.33 -2.38
N ASP A 273 11.25 -3.16 -2.53
CA ASP A 273 12.22 -3.66 -1.56
C ASP A 273 12.29 -2.80 -0.30
N GLU A 274 11.86 -1.53 -0.37
CA GLU A 274 11.92 -0.59 0.77
C GLU A 274 10.62 -0.52 1.59
N LEU A 275 9.63 -1.36 1.28
CA LEU A 275 8.34 -1.40 1.95
C LEU A 275 8.47 -1.48 3.49
N PRO A 276 7.56 -0.82 4.24
CA PRO A 276 7.66 -0.76 5.68
C PRO A 276 7.23 -2.08 6.32
N LEU A 277 8.04 -2.61 7.22
CA LEU A 277 7.67 -3.71 8.11
C LEU A 277 7.62 -3.22 9.55
N CYS A 278 6.61 -3.67 10.29
CA CYS A 278 6.45 -3.35 11.70
C CYS A 278 6.91 -4.52 12.55
N ILE A 279 7.89 -4.29 13.42
CA ILE A 279 8.28 -5.25 14.47
C ILE A 279 7.82 -4.75 15.83
N THR A 280 7.11 -5.60 16.56
CA THR A 280 6.70 -5.32 17.94
C THR A 280 7.75 -5.83 18.92
N VAL A 281 8.39 -4.91 19.64
CA VAL A 281 9.35 -5.20 20.70
C VAL A 281 8.70 -5.02 22.05
N ASN A 282 8.50 -6.12 22.76
CA ASN A 282 7.92 -6.14 24.09
C ASN A 282 9.01 -5.95 25.15
N ILE A 283 8.81 -5.00 26.06
CA ILE A 283 9.83 -4.64 27.05
C ILE A 283 9.58 -5.43 28.33
N LEU A 284 10.55 -6.28 28.68
CA LEU A 284 10.61 -6.95 29.97
C LEU A 284 11.51 -6.17 30.94
N PRO A 285 11.44 -6.43 32.26
CA PRO A 285 12.27 -5.74 33.25
C PRO A 285 13.77 -5.85 32.99
N ALA A 286 14.25 -7.02 32.54
CA ALA A 286 15.67 -7.29 32.32
C ALA A 286 16.04 -7.56 30.84
N SER A 287 15.06 -7.89 30.00
CA SER A 287 15.27 -8.38 28.63
C SER A 287 14.24 -7.80 27.65
N TYR A 288 14.24 -8.28 26.41
CA TYR A 288 13.30 -7.89 25.37
C TYR A 288 12.69 -9.16 24.77
N LEU A 289 11.41 -9.10 24.42
CA LEU A 289 10.68 -10.21 23.80
C LEU A 289 10.13 -9.78 22.45
N LEU A 290 10.39 -10.59 21.42
CA LEU A 290 9.82 -10.46 20.09
C LEU A 290 8.74 -11.52 19.90
N ASP A 291 7.75 -11.21 19.06
CA ASP A 291 6.68 -12.14 18.70
C ASP A 291 6.02 -12.79 19.93
N ALA A 292 5.48 -11.92 20.80
CA ALA A 292 4.76 -12.33 21.98
C ALA A 292 3.47 -13.04 21.58
N THR A 293 3.23 -14.19 22.20
CA THR A 293 1.93 -14.87 22.16
C THR A 293 0.87 -14.04 22.88
N VAL A 294 -0.40 -14.32 22.64
CA VAL A 294 -1.54 -13.63 23.28
C VAL A 294 -1.39 -13.55 24.80
N ASP A 295 -0.96 -14.67 25.42
CA ASP A 295 -0.79 -14.76 26.87
C ASP A 295 0.39 -13.90 27.35
N GLU A 296 1.53 -13.96 26.65
CA GLU A 296 2.71 -13.13 26.93
C GLU A 296 2.37 -11.65 26.78
N GLU A 297 1.65 -11.29 25.72
CA GLU A 297 1.24 -9.92 25.40
C GLU A 297 0.28 -9.31 26.43
N ALA A 298 -0.51 -10.12 27.13
CA ALA A 298 -1.35 -9.65 28.23
C ALA A 298 -0.59 -9.46 29.54
N CYS A 299 0.55 -10.12 29.71
CA CYS A 299 1.38 -9.97 30.90
C CYS A 299 2.32 -8.76 30.82
N ILE A 300 2.61 -8.29 29.61
CA ILE A 300 3.62 -7.26 29.38
C ILE A 300 2.99 -5.86 29.42
N PRO A 301 3.47 -4.95 30.29
CA PRO A 301 2.86 -3.63 30.48
C PRO A 301 3.25 -2.59 29.43
N ALA A 302 4.34 -2.81 28.70
CA ALA A 302 4.93 -1.85 27.78
C ALA A 302 5.56 -2.51 26.55
N ARG A 303 5.28 -1.96 25.39
CA ARG A 303 5.78 -2.42 24.09
C ARG A 303 6.10 -1.24 23.18
N VAL A 304 6.99 -1.48 22.23
CA VAL A 304 7.41 -0.51 21.23
C VAL A 304 7.25 -1.15 19.86
N GLN A 305 6.46 -0.54 19.01
CA GLN A 305 6.30 -0.89 17.61
C GLN A 305 7.29 -0.06 16.80
N VAL A 306 8.12 -0.72 16.01
CA VAL A 306 9.15 -0.09 15.19
C VAL A 306 8.84 -0.41 13.75
N LEU A 307 8.51 0.62 12.95
CA LEU A 307 8.44 0.48 11.50
C LEU A 307 9.82 0.74 10.93
N ALA A 308 10.34 -0.24 10.20
CA ALA A 308 11.61 -0.11 9.51
C ALA A 308 11.53 -0.73 8.11
N SER A 309 12.40 -0.22 7.25
CA SER A 309 12.61 -0.74 5.91
C SER A 309 13.63 -1.89 5.90
N SER A 310 13.76 -2.59 4.77
CA SER A 310 14.77 -3.65 4.55
C SER A 310 16.22 -3.16 4.76
N SER A 311 16.46 -1.86 4.58
CA SER A 311 17.73 -1.18 4.83
C SER A 311 18.00 -0.85 6.31
N ALA A 312 17.17 -1.34 7.24
CA ALA A 312 17.17 -1.00 8.66
C ALA A 312 16.94 0.49 8.96
N ARG A 313 16.48 1.28 7.97
CA ARG A 313 16.02 2.65 8.15
C ARG A 313 14.70 2.66 8.92
N VAL A 314 14.69 3.34 10.06
CA VAL A 314 13.48 3.49 10.88
C VAL A 314 12.59 4.58 10.28
N LEU A 315 11.33 4.26 10.04
CA LEU A 315 10.34 5.18 9.48
C LEU A 315 9.50 5.80 10.59
N ALA A 316 8.99 4.97 11.49
CA ALA A 316 8.17 5.41 12.61
C ALA A 316 8.41 4.52 13.84
N VAL A 317 8.24 5.12 15.02
CA VAL A 317 8.31 4.42 16.30
C VAL A 317 7.08 4.79 17.10
N ARG A 318 6.36 3.79 17.59
CA ARG A 318 5.18 3.98 18.43
C ARG A 318 5.35 3.21 19.72
N THR A 319 5.07 3.87 20.82
CA THR A 319 5.10 3.26 22.15
C THR A 319 3.68 3.01 22.62
N GLU A 320 3.40 1.80 23.09
CA GLU A 320 2.11 1.44 23.66
C GLU A 320 2.36 0.80 25.03
N GLY A 321 1.59 1.22 26.03
CA GLY A 321 1.72 0.67 27.37
C GLY A 321 1.26 1.63 28.46
N SER A 322 1.05 1.08 29.66
CA SER A 322 0.66 1.86 30.84
C SER A 322 1.85 2.33 31.67
N GLN A 323 3.04 1.80 31.41
CA GLN A 323 4.25 2.05 32.20
C GLN A 323 5.17 3.05 31.49
N GLU A 324 5.81 3.92 32.27
CA GLU A 324 6.88 4.78 31.78
C GLU A 324 8.11 3.97 31.36
N ILE A 325 8.59 4.21 30.15
CA ILE A 325 9.75 3.52 29.58
C ILE A 325 10.92 4.52 29.56
N PRO A 326 12.07 4.22 30.18
CA PRO A 326 13.23 5.09 30.09
C PRO A 326 13.78 5.11 28.67
N PHE A 327 14.20 6.29 28.20
CA PHE A 327 14.67 6.52 26.83
C PHE A 327 15.74 5.52 26.36
N LYS A 328 16.68 5.15 27.24
CA LYS A 328 17.72 4.15 26.95
C LYS A 328 17.13 2.81 26.49
N ARG A 329 16.04 2.37 27.13
CA ARG A 329 15.38 1.10 26.79
C ARG A 329 14.63 1.20 25.46
N ILE A 330 14.09 2.38 25.14
CA ILE A 330 13.47 2.65 23.83
C ILE A 330 14.53 2.60 22.73
N SER A 331 15.68 3.27 22.90
CA SER A 331 16.74 3.24 21.88
C SER A 331 17.28 1.83 21.62
N GLU A 332 17.46 1.03 22.68
CA GLU A 332 17.84 -0.38 22.57
C GLU A 332 16.75 -1.19 21.84
N ALA A 333 15.48 -0.98 22.16
CA ALA A 333 14.36 -1.65 21.49
C ALA A 333 14.28 -1.27 20.01
N VAL A 334 14.50 0.00 19.66
CA VAL A 334 14.52 0.47 18.26
C VAL A 334 15.66 -0.18 17.48
N GLN A 335 16.84 -0.30 18.08
CA GLN A 335 17.98 -0.96 17.44
C GLN A 335 17.73 -2.46 17.22
N ILE A 336 17.11 -3.14 18.18
CA ILE A 336 16.72 -4.56 18.03
C ILE A 336 15.65 -4.70 16.95
N GLY A 337 14.63 -3.84 16.99
CA GLY A 337 13.53 -3.83 16.03
C GLY A 337 14.00 -3.59 14.60
N SER A 338 14.90 -2.63 14.36
CA SER A 338 15.39 -2.33 13.00
C SER A 338 16.21 -3.45 12.40
N VAL A 339 17.05 -4.12 13.19
CA VAL A 339 17.86 -5.26 12.74
C VAL A 339 16.97 -6.45 12.40
N GLN A 340 15.94 -6.71 13.22
CA GLN A 340 15.04 -7.84 12.98
C GLN A 340 14.07 -7.57 11.84
N ALA A 341 13.60 -6.33 11.68
CA ALA A 341 12.80 -5.92 10.54
C ALA A 341 13.57 -6.13 9.22
N ALA A 342 14.84 -5.74 9.16
CA ALA A 342 15.67 -5.95 7.98
C ALA A 342 15.85 -7.45 7.65
N ARG A 343 16.04 -8.30 8.67
CA ARG A 343 16.15 -9.76 8.48
C ARG A 343 14.85 -10.38 7.98
N LEU A 344 13.71 -9.97 8.56
CA LEU A 344 12.39 -10.45 8.16
C LEU A 344 12.07 -9.97 6.73
N ALA A 345 12.38 -8.72 6.39
CA ALA A 345 12.24 -8.18 5.03
C ALA A 345 13.00 -9.01 4.01
N GLN A 346 14.28 -9.28 4.28
CA GLN A 346 15.12 -10.05 3.36
C GLN A 346 14.61 -11.48 3.17
N ALA A 347 14.14 -12.12 4.25
CA ALA A 347 13.55 -13.45 4.18
C ALA A 347 12.26 -13.46 3.35
N LEU A 348 11.36 -12.49 3.56
CA LEU A 348 10.13 -12.36 2.78
C LEU A 348 10.42 -12.08 1.30
N ILE A 349 11.32 -11.14 0.99
CA ILE A 349 11.72 -10.84 -0.39
C ILE A 349 12.26 -12.09 -1.08
N GLN A 350 13.09 -12.87 -0.38
CA GLN A 350 13.63 -14.11 -0.92
C GLN A 350 12.50 -15.11 -1.24
N GLN A 351 11.53 -15.30 -0.34
CA GLN A 351 10.39 -16.20 -0.59
C GLN A 351 9.52 -15.72 -1.75
N LEU A 352 9.19 -14.43 -1.77
CA LEU A 352 8.36 -13.82 -2.81
C LEU A 352 9.03 -13.85 -4.18
N SER A 353 10.35 -13.65 -4.24
CA SER A 353 11.10 -13.69 -5.50
C SER A 353 11.11 -15.08 -6.15
N LEU A 354 10.97 -16.15 -5.35
CA LEU A 354 10.88 -17.51 -5.87
C LEU A 354 9.52 -17.76 -6.50
N VAL A 355 8.44 -17.30 -5.85
CA VAL A 355 7.07 -17.47 -6.36
C VAL A 355 6.87 -16.74 -7.69
N ILE A 356 7.35 -15.49 -7.80
CA ILE A 356 7.22 -14.71 -9.04
C ILE A 356 8.06 -15.30 -10.18
N GLY A 357 9.20 -15.91 -9.87
CA GLY A 357 10.09 -16.50 -10.88
C GLY A 357 9.50 -17.72 -11.58
N ASP A 358 8.64 -18.47 -10.89
CA ASP A 358 7.96 -19.65 -11.47
C ASP A 358 6.85 -19.23 -12.46
N ASP A 359 6.19 -18.09 -12.24
CA ASP A 359 5.10 -17.60 -13.11
C ASP A 359 5.58 -17.14 -14.50
N ASP A 360 6.82 -16.66 -14.63
CA ASP A 360 7.39 -16.20 -15.91
C ASP A 360 7.86 -17.37 -16.80
N GLU A 361 8.10 -18.57 -16.24
CA GLU A 361 8.51 -19.76 -17.02
C GLU A 361 7.31 -20.47 -17.68
N ASP A 362 6.10 -20.35 -17.13
CA ASP A 362 4.89 -20.99 -17.68
C ASP A 362 4.31 -20.26 -18.93
N ASP A 363 4.68 -19.00 -19.16
CA ASP A 363 4.22 -18.20 -20.31
C ASP A 363 5.06 -18.41 -21.60
N GLU A 364 6.20 -19.11 -21.53
CA GLU A 364 7.06 -19.38 -22.71
C GLU A 364 6.72 -20.70 -23.45
N ASP A 365 5.89 -21.59 -22.89
CA ASP A 365 5.65 -22.93 -23.44
C ASP A 365 4.49 -23.03 -24.46
N ASP A 366 3.75 -21.95 -24.74
CA ASP A 366 2.58 -21.96 -25.65
C ASP A 366 2.84 -21.40 -27.07
N GLU A 367 4.07 -21.03 -27.44
CA GLU A 367 4.43 -20.58 -28.80
C GLU A 367 5.53 -21.42 -29.46
N ASP A 368 5.35 -22.74 -29.61
CA ASP A 368 6.10 -23.50 -30.63
C ASP A 368 5.29 -24.69 -31.15
N ASP A 369 4.38 -24.42 -32.09
CA ASP A 369 3.70 -25.43 -32.89
C ASP A 369 4.39 -25.55 -34.26
N PRO A 370 5.35 -26.48 -34.46
CA PRO A 370 5.99 -26.64 -35.76
C PRO A 370 5.02 -27.39 -36.69
N GLN A 371 4.53 -26.68 -37.72
CA GLN A 371 3.83 -27.25 -38.87
C GLN A 371 4.68 -28.34 -39.56
N ALA A 372 4.56 -29.58 -39.09
CA ALA A 372 5.03 -30.77 -39.76
C ALA A 372 4.01 -31.17 -40.83
N SER A 373 4.24 -30.67 -42.05
CA SER A 373 3.62 -31.19 -43.27
C SER A 373 4.10 -32.63 -43.52
N GLY A 374 3.36 -33.59 -42.98
CA GLY A 374 3.57 -35.03 -43.19
C GLY A 374 3.22 -35.43 -44.62
N ALA A 375 4.22 -35.49 -45.48
CA ALA A 375 4.19 -36.34 -46.66
C ALA A 375 4.50 -37.78 -46.25
N ARG A 376 3.54 -38.70 -46.45
CA ARG A 376 3.79 -40.07 -46.94
C ARG A 376 2.49 -40.84 -47.16
N ASP A 377 2.27 -41.16 -48.43
CA ASP A 377 1.46 -42.27 -48.92
C ASP A 377 1.82 -43.57 -48.17
N THR A 378 0.85 -44.43 -47.87
CA THR A 378 0.43 -45.60 -48.69
C THR A 378 -0.37 -46.58 -47.81
N GLU A 379 -1.31 -47.29 -48.46
CA GLU A 379 -2.05 -48.49 -48.02
C GLU A 379 -3.46 -48.29 -47.46
N MET A 380 -4.46 -48.42 -48.35
CA MET A 380 -5.57 -49.33 -48.11
C MET A 380 -6.19 -49.80 -49.44
N GLU A 381 -6.23 -51.13 -49.60
CA GLU A 381 -6.95 -51.88 -50.63
C GLU A 381 -8.43 -51.48 -50.71
N LEU A 382 -9.05 -51.57 -51.91
CA LEU A 382 -10.40 -52.11 -52.09
C LEU A 382 -10.66 -52.51 -53.57
N ASP A 383 -11.25 -53.70 -53.70
CA ASP A 383 -11.70 -54.48 -54.86
C ASP A 383 -12.20 -53.75 -56.13
N SER A 384 -11.79 -54.24 -57.30
CA SER A 384 -12.63 -54.89 -58.35
C SER A 384 -11.85 -55.19 -59.63
#